data_AF-A0A640VVQ5-F1
#
_entry.id   AF-A0A640VVQ5-F1
#
_cell.length_a   1.000
_cell.length_b   1.000
_cell.length_c   1.000
_cell.angle_alpha   90.00
_cell.angle_beta   90.00
_cell.angle_gamma   90.00
#
_symmetry.space_group_name_H-M   'P 1'
#
loop_
_entity.id
_entity.type
_entity.pdbx_description
1 polymer ?
#
loop_
_entity_poly.entity_id
_entity_poly.type
_entity_poly.pdbx_seq_one_letter_code
_entity_poly.pdbx_strand_id
1 'polypeptide(L)'
;MPFADDARPDQRAAQANLARLINAGQAAGFAGLIYDNRDAGHSDLGHARYPGLVVTRYGPALQDRRLHYGLAEDLLFDGIVIGNSSTAFKSGRAPRSLPRAAMTSGVGPTFAYQNYRLNHFYVYPEHRDHDAVDLFPANWPYMIISQGSSYRDRPFVAAAVWALAAMRPDTRAMLQREDLVAPTLQMILRRSQAHVRNRATYLTGAAHPTVFQQSALRLDRVVALAQSLTPDTVPPVPMLQVLSETFAPRAGLIGRSERLFDTPGAIARIWRGPEWEKEMILATDTRGPARAADAKLHWVLLRGDPSRVRIEPLDESGTRARLTINWHDRRPIAPRAERLSDRVDIAVILTQGGVESAPAILSISFPTHQQRDYAAPDRPGAPPRLVSVDYDAIAAGRTYDPGLHWSAPWRDTPIYEEDRLTGWTRTFSDDRPNQRFLADGRFANGREAAYTLKGKEKGSPFLEVAEITLIDEQN
;
A
#
# COMPACT_ATOMS: atom_id res chain seq x y z
N MET A 1 -1.18 32.30 17.57
CA MET A 1 -2.32 31.39 17.31
C MET A 1 -2.10 30.68 15.96
N PRO A 2 -2.57 29.44 15.75
CA PRO A 2 -1.91 28.45 14.89
C PRO A 2 -2.40 28.35 13.44
N PHE A 3 -3.28 29.23 12.97
CA PHE A 3 -3.54 29.38 11.53
C PHE A 3 -3.41 30.85 11.14
N ALA A 4 -2.97 31.10 9.90
CA ALA A 4 -3.04 32.44 9.33
C ALA A 4 -4.52 32.86 9.18
N ASP A 5 -4.78 34.14 8.91
CA ASP A 5 -6.14 34.68 8.77
C ASP A 5 -6.99 33.94 7.70
N ASP A 6 -6.36 33.14 6.84
CA ASP A 6 -6.95 32.33 5.78
C ASP A 6 -7.42 30.92 6.19
N ALA A 7 -7.41 30.59 7.49
CA ALA A 7 -7.83 29.28 7.99
C ALA A 7 -9.23 28.87 7.46
N ARG A 8 -9.43 27.59 7.16
CA ARG A 8 -10.77 27.10 6.82
C ARG A 8 -11.68 27.12 8.07
N PRO A 9 -13.01 27.26 7.90
CA PRO A 9 -13.94 27.25 9.05
C PRO A 9 -13.82 26.00 9.94
N ASP A 10 -13.60 24.82 9.37
CA ASP A 10 -13.41 23.58 10.12
C ASP A 10 -12.16 23.61 11.02
N GLN A 11 -11.09 24.26 10.55
CA GLN A 11 -9.84 24.38 11.29
C GLN A 11 -9.99 25.32 12.50
N ARG A 12 -10.66 26.46 12.33
CA ARG A 12 -10.96 27.39 13.44
C ARG A 12 -11.84 26.73 14.49
N ALA A 13 -12.90 26.03 14.07
CA ALA A 13 -13.80 25.32 15.00
C ALA A 13 -13.06 24.23 15.79
N ALA A 14 -12.24 23.42 15.10
CA ALA A 14 -11.40 22.41 15.74
C ALA A 14 -10.46 23.03 16.77
N GLN A 15 -9.87 24.19 16.46
CA GLN A 15 -8.92 24.87 17.33
C GLN A 15 -9.58 25.34 18.63
N ALA A 16 -10.71 26.04 18.49
CA ALA A 16 -11.45 26.56 19.63
C ALA A 16 -11.92 25.43 20.54
N ASN A 17 -12.39 24.32 19.95
CA ASN A 17 -12.81 23.16 20.71
C ASN A 17 -11.63 22.48 21.44
N LEU A 18 -10.50 22.26 20.76
CA LEU A 18 -9.31 21.67 21.38
C LEU A 18 -8.77 22.53 22.53
N ALA A 19 -8.68 23.85 22.34
CA ALA A 19 -8.25 24.76 23.39
C ALA A 19 -9.17 24.70 24.61
N ARG A 20 -10.49 24.68 24.40
CA ARG A 20 -11.48 24.51 25.46
C ARG A 20 -11.29 23.18 26.21
N LEU A 21 -11.10 22.07 25.49
CA LEU A 21 -10.91 20.75 26.08
C LEU A 21 -9.63 20.67 26.92
N ILE A 22 -8.52 21.23 26.43
CA ILE A 22 -7.24 21.28 27.16
C ILE A 22 -7.38 22.13 28.42
N ASN A 23 -7.96 23.34 28.32
CA ASN A 23 -8.14 24.23 29.46
C ASN A 23 -9.06 23.63 30.54
N ALA A 24 -10.00 22.76 30.14
CA ALA A 24 -10.88 22.04 31.05
C ALA A 24 -10.25 20.75 31.63
N GLY A 25 -9.01 20.40 31.25
CA GLY A 25 -8.37 19.14 31.67
C GLY A 25 -9.00 17.87 31.09
N GLN A 26 -9.84 18.02 30.05
CA GLN A 26 -10.58 16.91 29.44
C GLN A 26 -9.83 16.24 28.28
N ALA A 27 -8.75 16.85 27.82
CA ALA A 27 -7.91 16.38 26.72
C ALA A 27 -6.44 16.32 27.16
N ALA A 28 -5.69 15.40 26.57
CA ALA A 28 -4.32 15.09 26.98
C ALA A 28 -3.29 16.16 26.57
N GLY A 29 -3.62 17.05 25.65
CA GLY A 29 -2.74 18.14 25.19
C GLY A 29 -1.54 17.61 24.38
N PHE A 30 -0.55 18.45 24.10
CA PHE A 30 0.58 18.05 23.23
C PHE A 30 1.76 17.42 23.98
N ALA A 31 1.79 17.50 25.31
CA ALA A 31 2.86 16.92 26.12
C ALA A 31 2.96 15.40 25.94
N GLY A 32 4.19 14.88 25.86
CA GLY A 32 4.47 13.46 25.63
C GLY A 32 4.44 13.02 24.16
N LEU A 33 4.15 13.94 23.24
CA LEU A 33 4.24 13.68 21.80
C LEU A 33 5.62 14.11 21.27
N ILE A 34 6.16 13.30 20.34
CA ILE A 34 7.39 13.58 19.62
C ILE A 34 7.03 13.89 18.17
N TYR A 35 7.48 15.05 17.68
CA TYR A 35 7.43 15.42 16.28
C TYR A 35 8.77 15.14 15.62
N ASP A 36 8.77 14.22 14.66
CA ASP A 36 9.95 13.81 13.92
C ASP A 36 9.94 14.31 12.47
N ASN A 37 10.65 15.41 12.23
CA ASN A 37 10.84 15.95 10.89
C ASN A 37 12.07 15.30 10.23
N ARG A 38 11.84 14.55 9.15
CA ARG A 38 12.87 13.84 8.39
C ARG A 38 13.12 14.45 7.01
N ASP A 39 13.00 15.76 6.90
CA ASP A 39 13.29 16.51 5.66
C ASP A 39 14.14 17.76 5.89
N ALA A 40 14.91 17.77 6.97
CA ALA A 40 15.78 18.89 7.37
C ALA A 40 15.01 20.22 7.57
N GLY A 41 13.77 20.13 8.06
CA GLY A 41 12.91 21.28 8.32
C GLY A 41 12.22 21.83 7.06
N HIS A 42 12.32 21.15 5.92
CA HIS A 42 11.69 21.57 4.67
C HIS A 42 10.17 21.67 4.82
N SER A 43 9.51 20.72 5.49
CA SER A 43 8.06 20.72 5.72
C SER A 43 7.71 20.72 7.21
N ASP A 44 8.18 21.76 7.93
CA ASP A 44 8.01 21.90 9.38
C ASP A 44 6.57 22.29 9.80
N LEU A 45 6.12 21.76 10.94
CA LEU A 45 4.80 22.09 11.51
C LEU A 45 4.75 23.46 12.22
N GLY A 46 5.89 24.04 12.57
CA GLY A 46 5.98 25.28 13.35
C GLY A 46 5.71 25.04 14.83
N HIS A 47 6.75 24.71 15.59
CA HIS A 47 6.68 24.31 17.01
C HIS A 47 5.88 25.25 17.92
N ALA A 48 5.94 26.58 17.70
CA ALA A 48 5.23 27.58 18.51
C ALA A 48 3.70 27.40 18.52
N ARG A 49 3.16 26.63 17.58
CA ARG A 49 1.73 26.33 17.47
C ARG A 49 1.27 25.17 18.36
N TYR A 50 2.20 24.41 18.95
CA TYR A 50 1.93 23.16 19.67
C TYR A 50 2.67 23.16 21.02
N PRO A 51 2.17 23.90 22.04
CA PRO A 51 2.86 24.02 23.32
C PRO A 51 3.05 22.66 24.01
N GLY A 52 4.30 22.30 24.31
CA GLY A 52 4.65 21.01 24.94
C GLY A 52 4.95 19.86 23.97
N LEU A 53 4.83 20.08 22.66
CA LEU A 53 5.28 19.13 21.64
C LEU A 53 6.81 19.08 21.62
N VAL A 54 7.39 17.89 21.78
CA VAL A 54 8.84 17.69 21.66
C VAL A 54 9.19 17.59 20.18
N VAL A 55 10.19 18.34 19.71
CA VAL A 55 10.64 18.30 18.31
C VAL A 55 12.03 17.68 18.24
N THR A 56 12.21 16.67 17.38
CA THR A 56 13.51 16.03 17.21
C THR A 56 14.52 17.00 16.59
N ARG A 57 15.76 16.93 17.04
CA ARG A 57 16.92 17.58 16.41
C ARG A 57 18.04 16.57 16.31
N TYR A 58 18.58 16.44 15.10
CA TYR A 58 19.59 15.44 14.79
C TYR A 58 20.98 16.05 14.95
N GLY A 59 21.85 15.42 15.74
CA GLY A 59 23.25 15.82 15.87
C GLY A 59 24.10 15.47 14.64
N PRO A 60 25.31 16.03 14.49
CA PRO A 60 26.16 15.84 13.32
C PRO A 60 26.38 14.38 12.92
N ALA A 61 26.65 13.49 13.87
CA ALA A 61 26.88 12.07 13.58
C ALA A 61 25.68 11.36 12.91
N LEU A 62 24.45 11.74 13.25
CA LEU A 62 23.24 11.21 12.60
C LEU A 62 23.00 11.90 11.25
N GLN A 63 23.43 13.16 11.11
CA GLN A 63 23.34 13.91 9.86
C GLN A 63 24.30 13.37 8.79
N ASP A 64 25.54 13.08 9.17
CA ASP A 64 26.57 12.51 8.29
C ASP A 64 26.14 11.14 7.73
N ARG A 65 25.43 10.35 8.55
CA ARG A 65 24.82 9.08 8.15
C ARG A 65 23.47 9.24 7.45
N ARG A 66 22.99 10.47 7.25
CA ARG A 66 21.70 10.83 6.65
C ARG A 66 20.46 10.22 7.34
N LEU A 67 20.56 9.88 8.63
CA LEU A 67 19.46 9.28 9.40
C LEU A 67 18.36 10.28 9.78
N HIS A 68 18.51 11.56 9.43
CA HIS A 68 17.54 12.64 9.60
C HIS A 68 16.73 12.91 8.34
N TYR A 69 16.89 12.10 7.28
CA TYR A 69 16.35 12.40 5.96
C TYR A 69 15.68 11.18 5.32
N GLY A 70 14.45 11.36 4.83
CA GLY A 70 13.72 10.35 4.08
C GLY A 70 12.85 9.44 4.95
N LEU A 71 12.80 8.15 4.60
CA LEU A 71 12.01 7.15 5.30
C LEU A 71 12.48 6.97 6.75
N ALA A 72 11.53 6.64 7.64
CA ALA A 72 11.80 6.33 9.03
C ALA A 72 12.07 4.83 9.18
N GLU A 73 13.29 4.38 8.83
CA GLU A 73 13.66 2.96 8.87
C GLU A 73 14.66 2.65 9.98
N ASP A 74 15.53 3.60 10.35
CA ASP A 74 16.72 3.29 11.17
C ASP A 74 16.64 3.74 12.64
N LEU A 75 15.68 4.59 12.99
CA LEU A 75 15.61 5.23 14.30
C LEU A 75 14.23 5.03 14.91
N LEU A 76 14.20 4.40 16.08
CA LEU A 76 13.00 4.17 16.85
C LEU A 76 13.08 4.97 18.15
N PHE A 77 11.99 5.64 18.49
CA PHE A 77 11.83 6.37 19.74
C PHE A 77 10.92 5.62 20.70
N ASP A 78 11.23 5.68 21.99
CA ASP A 78 10.35 5.19 23.04
C ASP A 78 9.28 6.25 23.38
N GLY A 79 8.20 6.26 22.60
CA GLY A 79 7.13 7.23 22.74
C GLY A 79 6.21 7.32 21.53
N ILE A 80 5.22 8.22 21.62
CA ILE A 80 4.32 8.50 20.50
C ILE A 80 5.00 9.45 19.53
N VAL A 81 5.28 8.97 18.32
CA VAL A 81 5.96 9.75 17.29
C VAL A 81 4.99 10.07 16.16
N ILE A 82 4.87 11.36 15.83
CA ILE A 82 4.28 11.80 14.58
C ILE A 82 5.39 12.39 13.72
N GLY A 83 5.54 11.94 12.49
CA GLY A 83 6.62 12.43 11.64
C GLY A 83 6.25 12.60 10.19
N ASN A 84 7.15 13.23 9.46
CA ASN A 84 7.02 13.40 8.03
C ASN A 84 8.38 13.53 7.33
N SER A 85 8.38 13.24 6.04
CA SER A 85 9.46 13.64 5.15
C SER A 85 8.85 14.05 3.81
N SER A 86 8.90 15.34 3.49
CA SER A 86 8.40 15.87 2.25
C SER A 86 9.44 15.79 1.11
N THR A 87 10.08 14.63 0.98
CA THR A 87 11.17 14.36 0.03
C THR A 87 10.82 13.20 -0.90
N ALA A 88 11.62 12.99 -1.94
CA ALA A 88 11.43 11.90 -2.89
C ALA A 88 12.72 11.61 -3.66
N PHE A 89 12.80 10.43 -4.27
CA PHE A 89 13.84 10.10 -5.22
C PHE A 89 13.52 10.75 -6.57
N LYS A 90 14.13 11.90 -6.85
CA LYS A 90 13.86 12.72 -8.05
C LYS A 90 14.72 12.36 -9.27
N SER A 91 15.74 11.53 -9.10
CA SER A 91 16.72 11.18 -10.12
C SER A 91 17.13 9.71 -10.02
N GLY A 92 17.87 9.21 -11.01
CA GLY A 92 18.31 7.82 -11.09
C GLY A 92 17.40 6.94 -11.94
N ARG A 93 17.57 5.61 -11.85
CA ARG A 93 16.89 4.62 -12.71
C ARG A 93 15.41 4.41 -12.37
N ALA A 94 14.98 4.80 -11.18
CA ALA A 94 13.60 4.61 -10.72
C ALA A 94 13.16 5.78 -9.83
N PRO A 95 12.96 7.00 -10.37
CA PRO A 95 12.39 8.10 -9.60
C PRO A 95 11.06 7.69 -9.00
N ARG A 96 10.85 8.00 -7.71
CA ARG A 96 9.70 7.55 -6.92
C ARG A 96 9.57 8.31 -5.61
N SER A 97 8.37 8.32 -5.07
CA SER A 97 8.11 8.76 -3.71
C SER A 97 8.70 7.84 -2.66
N LEU A 98 8.80 8.35 -1.44
CA LEU A 98 9.22 7.54 -0.29
C LEU A 98 8.26 6.36 -0.02
N PRO A 99 6.92 6.52 -0.05
CA PRO A 99 6.02 5.39 0.16
C PRO A 99 6.19 4.28 -0.89
N ARG A 100 6.36 4.63 -2.17
CA ARG A 100 6.59 3.61 -3.21
C ARG A 100 7.96 2.95 -3.04
N ALA A 101 8.97 3.70 -2.63
CA ALA A 101 10.27 3.13 -2.27
C ALA A 101 10.15 2.15 -1.10
N ALA A 102 9.40 2.49 -0.05
CA ALA A 102 9.18 1.62 1.10
C ALA A 102 8.45 0.33 0.72
N MET A 103 7.43 0.40 -0.16
CA MET A 103 6.69 -0.78 -0.61
C MET A 103 7.51 -1.72 -1.52
N THR A 104 8.53 -1.18 -2.19
CA THR A 104 9.32 -1.91 -3.20
C THR A 104 10.73 -2.25 -2.75
N SER A 105 11.11 -1.89 -1.52
CA SER A 105 12.37 -2.31 -0.90
C SER A 105 12.18 -3.63 -0.14
N GLY A 106 13.27 -4.38 0.06
CA GLY A 106 13.22 -5.67 0.76
C GLY A 106 12.90 -5.56 2.26
N VAL A 107 13.13 -4.41 2.88
CA VAL A 107 12.98 -4.21 4.34
C VAL A 107 11.94 -3.14 4.71
N GLY A 108 11.56 -2.27 3.76
CA GLY A 108 10.64 -1.16 3.99
C GLY A 108 9.28 -1.58 4.55
N PRO A 109 8.63 -2.67 4.08
CA PRO A 109 7.37 -3.12 4.65
C PRO A 109 7.50 -3.54 6.13
N THR A 110 8.62 -4.18 6.48
CA THR A 110 8.92 -4.57 7.86
C THR A 110 9.09 -3.35 8.75
N PHE A 111 9.86 -2.34 8.34
CA PHE A 111 10.02 -1.10 9.11
C PHE A 111 8.73 -0.29 9.20
N ALA A 112 7.95 -0.22 8.12
CA ALA A 112 6.64 0.43 8.14
C ALA A 112 5.70 -0.23 9.15
N TYR A 113 5.68 -1.57 9.19
CA TYR A 113 4.92 -2.32 10.20
C TYR A 113 5.48 -2.13 11.62
N GLN A 114 6.80 -2.09 11.80
CA GLN A 114 7.42 -1.83 13.10
C GLN A 114 7.03 -0.46 13.64
N ASN A 115 7.15 0.60 12.83
CA ASN A 115 6.70 1.95 13.21
C ASN A 115 5.22 1.94 13.63
N TYR A 116 4.37 1.30 12.83
CA TYR A 116 2.94 1.16 13.11
C TYR A 116 2.66 0.47 14.45
N ARG A 117 3.48 -0.52 14.82
CA ARG A 117 3.40 -1.22 16.11
C ARG A 117 4.12 -0.55 17.27
N LEU A 118 4.89 0.51 17.04
CA LEU A 118 5.66 1.19 18.09
C LEU A 118 5.12 2.60 18.33
N ASN A 119 3.85 2.84 17.99
CA ASN A 119 3.18 4.14 18.12
C ASN A 119 3.81 5.25 17.28
N HIS A 120 4.50 4.90 16.18
CA HIS A 120 5.03 5.87 15.24
C HIS A 120 4.13 5.97 14.02
N PHE A 121 3.76 7.20 13.67
CA PHE A 121 2.86 7.48 12.58
C PHE A 121 3.47 8.53 11.66
N TYR A 122 3.80 8.10 10.44
CA TYR A 122 4.45 8.95 9.46
C TYR A 122 3.51 9.34 8.31
N VAL A 123 3.73 10.54 7.78
CA VAL A 123 3.05 11.07 6.61
C VAL A 123 4.08 11.41 5.53
N TYR A 124 3.82 10.98 4.30
CA TYR A 124 4.68 11.25 3.16
C TYR A 124 3.84 11.68 1.94
N PRO A 125 4.32 12.60 1.10
CA PRO A 125 3.68 12.91 -0.17
C PRO A 125 3.87 11.79 -1.22
N GLU A 126 2.90 11.63 -2.12
CA GLU A 126 2.95 10.63 -3.21
C GLU A 126 3.92 10.98 -4.34
N HIS A 127 4.32 12.25 -4.47
CA HIS A 127 5.29 12.74 -5.46
C HIS A 127 5.23 12.07 -6.84
N ARG A 128 4.20 12.38 -7.63
CA ARG A 128 3.95 11.93 -9.02
C ARG A 128 3.65 10.45 -9.21
N ASP A 129 3.65 9.63 -8.16
CA ASP A 129 3.31 8.21 -8.25
C ASP A 129 1.81 7.95 -8.36
N HIS A 130 0.99 8.98 -8.17
CA HIS A 130 -0.47 8.92 -8.23
C HIS A 130 -1.06 10.18 -8.89
N ASP A 131 -0.45 10.61 -9.99
CA ASP A 131 -0.94 11.73 -10.82
C ASP A 131 -1.84 11.22 -11.96
N ALA A 132 -1.28 10.86 -13.11
CA ALA A 132 -2.06 10.33 -14.25
C ALA A 132 -2.34 8.82 -14.11
N VAL A 133 -1.43 8.10 -13.49
CA VAL A 133 -1.50 6.65 -13.24
C VAL A 133 -1.21 6.38 -11.76
N ASP A 134 -1.75 5.30 -11.23
CA ASP A 134 -1.34 4.76 -9.94
C ASP A 134 -0.14 3.81 -10.12
N LEU A 135 1.03 4.20 -9.59
CA LEU A 135 2.25 3.38 -9.59
C LEU A 135 2.46 2.62 -8.28
N PHE A 136 1.56 2.74 -7.29
CA PHE A 136 1.71 2.01 -6.04
C PHE A 136 1.37 0.53 -6.24
N PRO A 137 2.27 -0.41 -5.88
CA PRO A 137 2.00 -1.83 -6.01
C PRO A 137 1.04 -2.34 -4.93
N ALA A 138 0.81 -1.56 -3.88
CA ALA A 138 0.00 -1.93 -2.73
C ALA A 138 -0.68 -0.71 -2.09
N ASN A 139 -1.74 -0.98 -1.33
CA ASN A 139 -2.29 -0.07 -0.34
C ASN A 139 -2.00 -0.66 1.05
N TRP A 140 -1.74 0.17 2.05
CA TRP A 140 -1.44 -0.29 3.41
C TRP A 140 -1.81 0.75 4.49
N PRO A 141 -1.97 0.33 5.75
CA PRO A 141 -2.34 1.23 6.85
C PRO A 141 -1.14 1.81 7.60
N TYR A 142 0.10 1.61 7.15
CA TYR A 142 1.28 1.95 7.97
C TYR A 142 1.68 3.42 7.97
N MET A 143 1.11 4.21 7.05
CA MET A 143 1.39 5.63 6.90
C MET A 143 0.23 6.32 6.20
N ILE A 144 0.24 7.66 6.17
CA ILE A 144 -0.62 8.42 5.25
C ILE A 144 0.21 8.87 4.07
N ILE A 145 -0.29 8.57 2.88
CA ILE A 145 0.25 9.10 1.64
C ILE A 145 -0.62 10.28 1.23
N SER A 146 -0.08 11.49 1.20
CA SER A 146 -0.81 12.69 0.78
C SER A 146 -0.66 12.98 -0.71
N GLN A 147 -1.71 13.47 -1.37
CA GLN A 147 -1.62 13.84 -2.78
C GLN A 147 -0.72 15.06 -2.97
N GLY A 148 0.19 14.97 -3.95
CA GLY A 148 1.06 16.05 -4.40
C GLY A 148 2.48 15.90 -3.87
N SER A 149 3.18 17.02 -3.75
CA SER A 149 4.60 17.09 -3.40
C SER A 149 4.81 17.96 -2.16
N SER A 150 5.74 18.92 -2.21
CA SER A 150 6.16 19.67 -1.03
C SER A 150 5.00 20.27 -0.22
N TYR A 151 5.09 20.14 1.10
CA TYR A 151 4.14 20.70 2.09
C TYR A 151 2.75 20.05 2.13
N ARG A 152 2.46 19.06 1.27
CA ARG A 152 1.13 18.42 1.20
C ARG A 152 0.88 17.40 2.29
N ASP A 153 1.92 16.98 2.97
CA ASP A 153 1.92 16.19 4.20
C ASP A 153 1.42 16.97 5.42
N ARG A 154 1.80 18.26 5.57
CA ARG A 154 1.55 19.08 6.77
C ARG A 154 0.11 19.03 7.31
N PRO A 155 -0.96 19.12 6.48
CA PRO A 155 -2.33 19.05 7.01
C PRO A 155 -2.65 17.74 7.72
N PHE A 156 -2.10 16.62 7.25
CA PHE A 156 -2.31 15.31 7.86
C PHE A 156 -1.45 15.11 9.11
N VAL A 157 -0.21 15.62 9.10
CA VAL A 157 0.65 15.62 10.30
C VAL A 157 -0.01 16.45 11.40
N ALA A 158 -0.50 17.65 11.07
CA ALA A 158 -1.22 18.51 12.01
C ALA A 158 -2.48 17.80 12.55
N ALA A 159 -3.27 17.17 11.67
CA ALA A 159 -4.45 16.42 12.09
C ALA A 159 -4.12 15.24 13.02
N ALA A 160 -3.04 14.50 12.78
CA ALA A 160 -2.59 13.43 13.67
C ALA A 160 -2.19 13.96 15.05
N VAL A 161 -1.41 15.04 15.10
CA VAL A 161 -1.03 15.71 16.36
C VAL A 161 -2.27 16.20 17.10
N TRP A 162 -3.24 16.78 16.40
CA TRP A 162 -4.48 17.30 17.00
C TRP A 162 -5.40 16.20 17.49
N ALA A 163 -5.49 15.07 16.77
CA ALA A 163 -6.22 13.91 17.23
C ALA A 163 -5.67 13.44 18.59
N LEU A 164 -4.34 13.24 18.69
CA LEU A 164 -3.72 12.79 19.94
C LEU A 164 -3.81 13.81 21.06
N ALA A 165 -3.73 15.10 20.74
CA ALA A 165 -3.91 16.15 21.74
C ALA A 165 -5.35 16.23 22.23
N ALA A 166 -6.32 15.96 21.36
CA ALA A 166 -7.74 15.98 21.65
C ALA A 166 -8.21 14.78 22.46
N MET A 167 -7.55 13.62 22.37
CA MET A 167 -7.94 12.42 23.11
C MET A 167 -7.99 12.66 24.62
N ARG A 168 -8.89 11.94 25.29
CA ARG A 168 -8.91 11.86 26.75
C ARG A 168 -7.56 11.31 27.27
N PRO A 169 -7.06 11.81 28.43
CA PRO A 169 -5.78 11.36 28.97
C PRO A 169 -5.68 9.84 29.19
N ASP A 170 -6.73 9.24 29.74
CA ASP A 170 -6.84 7.79 29.98
C ASP A 170 -6.76 6.96 28.68
N THR A 171 -7.45 7.44 27.64
CA THR A 171 -7.53 6.80 26.33
C THR A 171 -6.20 6.85 25.62
N ARG A 172 -5.55 8.02 25.57
CA ARG A 172 -4.23 8.14 24.95
C ARG A 172 -3.18 7.29 25.67
N ALA A 173 -3.20 7.27 27.00
CA ALA A 173 -2.30 6.44 27.78
C ALA A 173 -2.51 4.95 27.52
N MET A 174 -3.76 4.50 27.39
CA MET A 174 -4.07 3.12 26.99
C MET A 174 -3.54 2.83 25.58
N LEU A 175 -3.83 3.69 24.61
CA LEU A 175 -3.38 3.50 23.22
C LEU A 175 -1.86 3.37 23.12
N GLN A 176 -1.11 4.17 23.89
CA GLN A 176 0.35 4.07 23.93
C GLN A 176 0.81 2.73 24.50
N ARG A 177 0.26 2.28 25.64
CA ARG A 177 0.65 1.01 26.27
C ARG A 177 0.33 -0.21 25.42
N GLU A 178 -0.78 -0.17 24.68
CA GLU A 178 -1.26 -1.29 23.86
C GLU A 178 -0.74 -1.25 22.41
N ASP A 179 0.08 -0.25 22.07
CA ASP A 179 0.55 0.04 20.72
C ASP A 179 -0.55 0.21 19.67
N LEU A 180 -1.60 0.94 20.04
CA LEU A 180 -2.78 1.18 19.20
C LEU A 180 -2.85 2.61 18.65
N VAL A 181 -1.81 3.43 18.86
CA VAL A 181 -1.82 4.84 18.42
C VAL A 181 -1.93 4.96 16.90
N ALA A 182 -1.01 4.36 16.15
CA ALA A 182 -1.00 4.47 14.68
C ALA A 182 -2.26 3.86 14.03
N PRO A 183 -2.75 2.67 14.43
CA PRO A 183 -4.05 2.17 13.98
C PRO A 183 -5.22 3.13 14.27
N THR A 184 -5.28 3.68 15.47
CA THR A 184 -6.37 4.58 15.85
C THR A 184 -6.33 5.87 15.02
N LEU A 185 -5.14 6.39 14.73
CA LEU A 185 -4.96 7.54 13.84
C LEU A 185 -5.38 7.24 12.39
N GLN A 186 -5.02 6.07 11.85
CA GLN A 186 -5.51 5.63 10.54
C GLN A 186 -7.04 5.63 10.48
N MET A 187 -7.67 5.06 11.50
CA MET A 187 -9.12 4.99 11.61
C MET A 187 -9.75 6.38 11.66
N ILE A 188 -9.26 7.26 12.53
CA ILE A 188 -9.75 8.62 12.71
C ILE A 188 -9.62 9.43 11.41
N LEU A 189 -8.46 9.38 10.75
CA LEU A 189 -8.21 10.17 9.55
C LEU A 189 -9.06 9.70 8.36
N ARG A 190 -9.35 8.40 8.26
CA ARG A 190 -10.26 7.84 7.25
C ARG A 190 -11.71 8.21 7.52
N ARG A 191 -12.15 8.11 8.77
CA ARG A 191 -13.50 8.53 9.23
C ARG A 191 -13.75 10.02 9.04
N SER A 192 -12.69 10.83 9.14
CA SER A 192 -12.80 12.29 9.11
C SER A 192 -12.65 12.88 7.70
N GLN A 193 -12.76 12.05 6.65
CA GLN A 193 -12.89 12.56 5.29
C GLN A 193 -14.31 13.08 5.05
N ALA A 194 -14.45 14.14 4.25
CA ALA A 194 -15.71 14.87 4.05
C ALA A 194 -16.85 13.98 3.53
N HIS A 195 -16.50 13.07 2.61
CA HIS A 195 -17.42 12.14 1.96
C HIS A 195 -17.72 10.91 2.81
N VAL A 196 -16.92 10.61 3.83
CA VAL A 196 -17.14 9.48 4.74
C VAL A 196 -18.07 9.94 5.86
N ARG A 197 -19.37 9.66 5.72
CA ARG A 197 -20.40 10.15 6.65
C ARG A 197 -21.08 9.06 7.46
N ASN A 198 -20.89 7.80 7.08
CA ASN A 198 -21.53 6.65 7.71
C ASN A 198 -20.68 5.39 7.52
N ARG A 199 -21.07 4.32 8.23
CA ARG A 199 -20.44 2.99 8.14
C ARG A 199 -20.42 2.44 6.73
N ALA A 200 -21.52 2.57 5.99
CA ALA A 200 -21.61 2.01 4.64
C ALA A 200 -20.54 2.62 3.72
N THR A 201 -20.28 3.92 3.79
CA THR A 201 -19.18 4.55 3.03
C THR A 201 -17.81 4.13 3.57
N TYR A 202 -17.66 3.97 4.88
CA TYR A 202 -16.40 3.50 5.46
C TYR A 202 -16.02 2.11 4.94
N LEU A 203 -16.98 1.20 4.80
CA LEU A 203 -16.76 -0.16 4.28
C LEU A 203 -16.58 -0.22 2.74
N THR A 204 -16.07 0.85 2.12
CA THR A 204 -15.81 0.91 0.67
C THR A 204 -14.44 1.53 0.38
N GLY A 205 -13.93 1.32 -0.84
CA GLY A 205 -12.70 1.96 -1.31
C GLY A 205 -12.66 3.48 -1.18
N ALA A 206 -13.81 4.16 -1.12
CA ALA A 206 -13.87 5.61 -0.97
C ALA A 206 -13.24 6.11 0.35
N ALA A 207 -13.37 5.35 1.44
CA ALA A 207 -12.75 5.68 2.73
C ALA A 207 -11.31 5.18 2.85
N HIS A 208 -10.90 4.28 1.95
CA HIS A 208 -9.62 3.60 1.98
C HIS A 208 -8.74 3.89 0.76
N PRO A 209 -8.56 5.16 0.34
CA PRO A 209 -7.72 5.45 -0.80
C PRO A 209 -6.25 5.16 -0.45
N THR A 210 -5.47 4.83 -1.49
CA THR A 210 -4.00 4.75 -1.41
C THR A 210 -3.41 6.11 -1.08
N VAL A 211 -3.94 7.17 -1.70
CA VAL A 211 -3.47 8.55 -1.55
C VAL A 211 -4.63 9.45 -1.12
N PHE A 212 -4.41 10.21 -0.06
CA PHE A 212 -5.40 11.08 0.57
C PHE A 212 -5.34 12.51 0.04
N GLN A 213 -6.53 13.09 -0.15
CA GLN A 213 -6.69 14.48 -0.58
C GLN A 213 -6.86 15.39 0.65
N GLN A 214 -5.98 16.38 0.82
CA GLN A 214 -6.08 17.35 1.92
C GLN A 214 -7.42 18.14 1.92
N SER A 215 -8.03 18.32 0.75
CA SER A 215 -9.31 19.02 0.59
C SER A 215 -10.49 18.24 1.20
N ALA A 216 -10.37 16.91 1.31
CA ALA A 216 -11.36 16.06 1.92
C ALA A 216 -11.21 15.95 3.44
N LEU A 217 -10.03 16.24 4.01
CA LEU A 217 -9.82 16.19 5.46
C LEU A 217 -10.69 17.25 6.19
N ARG A 218 -11.31 16.85 7.31
CA ARG A 218 -12.14 17.71 8.17
C ARG A 218 -11.61 17.68 9.61
N LEU A 219 -10.97 18.77 10.03
CA LEU A 219 -10.22 18.79 11.30
C LEU A 219 -11.13 18.82 12.54
N ASP A 220 -12.31 19.41 12.42
CA ASP A 220 -13.36 19.40 13.43
C ASP A 220 -13.81 17.97 13.74
N ARG A 221 -13.99 17.15 12.70
CA ARG A 221 -14.34 15.72 12.85
C ARG A 221 -13.20 14.91 13.45
N VAL A 222 -11.94 15.23 13.11
CA VAL A 222 -10.77 14.58 13.71
C VAL A 222 -10.76 14.79 15.22
N VAL A 223 -10.89 16.05 15.67
CA VAL A 223 -10.90 16.39 17.11
C VAL A 223 -12.11 15.78 17.82
N ALA A 224 -13.31 15.88 17.22
CA ALA A 224 -14.53 15.35 17.82
C ALA A 224 -14.51 13.82 17.96
N LEU A 225 -14.07 13.10 16.92
CA LEU A 225 -13.98 11.65 16.95
C LEU A 225 -12.91 11.19 17.95
N ALA A 226 -11.72 11.81 17.94
CA ALA A 226 -10.66 11.48 18.88
C ALA A 226 -11.11 11.65 20.34
N GLN A 227 -11.86 12.71 20.64
CA GLN A 227 -12.37 12.97 21.99
C GLN A 227 -13.54 12.04 22.38
N SER A 228 -14.26 11.47 21.42
CA SER A 228 -15.36 10.54 21.68
C SER A 228 -14.89 9.13 22.06
N LEU A 229 -13.64 8.78 21.76
CA LEU A 229 -13.08 7.48 22.09
C LEU A 229 -12.79 7.40 23.59
N THR A 230 -13.14 6.28 24.19
CA THR A 230 -12.75 5.87 25.55
C THR A 230 -11.91 4.60 25.46
N PRO A 231 -11.24 4.18 26.55
CA PRO A 231 -10.53 2.91 26.56
C PRO A 231 -11.40 1.69 26.17
N ASP A 232 -12.71 1.80 26.40
CA ASP A 232 -13.68 0.74 26.14
C ASP A 232 -14.21 0.71 24.71
N THR A 233 -14.10 1.83 23.98
CA THR A 233 -14.67 1.97 22.63
C THR A 233 -13.62 1.96 21.53
N VAL A 234 -12.33 1.93 21.86
CA VAL A 234 -11.27 1.76 20.87
C VAL A 234 -11.39 0.35 20.26
N PRO A 235 -11.60 0.23 18.95
CA PRO A 235 -11.74 -1.07 18.32
C PRO A 235 -10.38 -1.79 18.26
N PRO A 236 -10.36 -3.13 18.38
CA PRO A 236 -9.19 -3.93 18.03
C PRO A 236 -8.81 -3.76 16.57
N VAL A 237 -7.58 -4.15 16.24
CA VAL A 237 -7.05 -4.07 14.87
C VAL A 237 -6.98 -5.49 14.29
N PRO A 238 -7.56 -5.74 13.11
CA PRO A 238 -7.40 -7.02 12.44
C PRO A 238 -5.96 -7.22 11.96
N MET A 239 -5.48 -8.45 12.04
CA MET A 239 -4.13 -8.87 11.67
C MET A 239 -4.24 -10.08 10.75
N LEU A 240 -3.68 -9.99 9.55
CA LEU A 240 -3.76 -11.00 8.50
C LEU A 240 -2.62 -12.02 8.60
N GLN A 241 -2.93 -13.24 8.17
CA GLN A 241 -1.97 -14.30 7.94
C GLN A 241 -2.37 -15.09 6.69
N VAL A 242 -1.40 -15.38 5.81
CA VAL A 242 -1.63 -16.31 4.69
C VAL A 242 -1.56 -17.75 5.19
N LEU A 243 -2.64 -18.50 4.98
CA LEU A 243 -2.69 -19.94 5.27
C LEU A 243 -2.27 -20.76 4.04
N SER A 244 -2.76 -20.38 2.87
CA SER A 244 -2.39 -20.98 1.58
C SER A 244 -2.62 -20.00 0.44
N GLU A 245 -1.90 -20.18 -0.67
CA GLU A 245 -2.08 -19.37 -1.88
C GLU A 245 -1.51 -20.06 -3.11
N THR A 246 -2.01 -19.67 -4.28
CA THR A 246 -1.48 -20.10 -5.60
C THR A 246 -0.48 -19.10 -6.20
N PHE A 247 -0.09 -18.07 -5.44
CA PHE A 247 0.99 -17.17 -5.80
C PHE A 247 2.35 -17.85 -5.59
N ALA A 248 3.16 -17.88 -6.64
CA ALA A 248 4.37 -18.68 -6.68
C ALA A 248 5.59 -17.92 -6.14
N PRO A 249 6.54 -18.62 -5.47
CA PRO A 249 7.81 -18.03 -5.04
C PRO A 249 8.75 -17.72 -6.22
N ARG A 250 8.51 -18.32 -7.39
CA ARG A 250 9.21 -18.04 -8.65
C ARG A 250 8.22 -18.10 -9.80
N ALA A 251 8.04 -16.98 -10.50
CA ALA A 251 7.10 -16.85 -11.61
C ALA A 251 7.57 -15.86 -12.69
N GLY A 252 6.99 -15.99 -13.87
CA GLY A 252 7.34 -15.20 -15.06
C GLY A 252 8.72 -15.53 -15.62
N LEU A 253 9.10 -14.86 -16.70
CA LEU A 253 10.31 -15.17 -17.48
C LEU A 253 11.62 -15.11 -16.67
N ILE A 254 11.69 -14.24 -15.66
CA ILE A 254 12.88 -14.05 -14.81
C ILE A 254 12.78 -14.77 -13.46
N GLY A 255 11.77 -15.63 -13.27
CA GLY A 255 11.62 -16.45 -12.07
C GLY A 255 11.60 -15.67 -10.75
N ARG A 256 11.00 -14.47 -10.74
CA ARG A 256 10.86 -13.63 -9.54
C ARG A 256 9.64 -14.04 -8.72
N SER A 257 9.71 -13.81 -7.41
CA SER A 257 8.58 -14.03 -6.51
C SER A 257 7.36 -13.20 -6.89
N GLU A 258 6.18 -13.80 -6.77
CA GLU A 258 4.89 -13.11 -6.77
C GLU A 258 4.54 -12.54 -5.39
N ARG A 259 5.26 -12.94 -4.33
CA ARG A 259 5.14 -12.40 -2.97
C ARG A 259 5.99 -11.14 -2.84
N LEU A 260 5.35 -9.98 -2.82
CA LEU A 260 6.04 -8.70 -2.63
C LEU A 260 6.39 -8.49 -1.16
N PHE A 261 5.41 -8.62 -0.27
CA PHE A 261 5.63 -8.67 1.18
C PHE A 261 4.46 -9.35 1.89
N ASP A 262 4.74 -9.78 3.12
CA ASP A 262 3.77 -10.35 4.05
C ASP A 262 4.00 -9.72 5.42
N THR A 263 3.07 -8.87 5.84
CA THR A 263 3.08 -8.24 7.16
C THR A 263 1.68 -8.32 7.75
N PRO A 264 1.53 -8.41 9.08
CA PRO A 264 0.21 -8.62 9.66
C PRO A 264 -0.85 -7.54 9.34
N GLY A 265 -0.49 -6.28 9.13
CA GLY A 265 -1.44 -5.24 8.70
C GLY A 265 -1.60 -5.10 7.17
N ALA A 266 -0.72 -5.73 6.37
CA ALA A 266 -0.73 -5.58 4.92
C ALA A 266 0.00 -6.73 4.20
N ILE A 267 -0.66 -7.31 3.20
CA ILE A 267 -0.13 -8.38 2.35
C ILE A 267 -0.12 -7.87 0.91
N ALA A 268 0.97 -8.05 0.18
CA ALA A 268 1.04 -7.64 -1.22
C ALA A 268 1.56 -8.75 -2.14
N ARG A 269 0.92 -8.88 -3.30
CA ARG A 269 1.27 -9.80 -4.38
C ARG A 269 1.45 -9.07 -5.71
N ILE A 270 2.28 -9.63 -6.58
CA ILE A 270 2.46 -9.20 -7.96
C ILE A 270 2.14 -10.38 -8.85
N TRP A 271 1.14 -10.24 -9.71
CA TRP A 271 0.78 -11.27 -10.68
C TRP A 271 1.86 -11.35 -11.78
N ARG A 272 2.52 -12.49 -11.94
CA ARG A 272 3.57 -12.66 -12.96
C ARG A 272 3.24 -13.83 -13.90
N GLY A 273 2.65 -14.89 -13.35
CA GLY A 273 2.33 -16.11 -14.10
C GLY A 273 1.21 -15.93 -15.14
N PRO A 274 1.03 -16.92 -16.03
CA PRO A 274 0.08 -16.88 -17.14
C PRO A 274 -1.36 -17.18 -16.74
N GLU A 275 -1.59 -17.65 -15.50
CA GLU A 275 -2.88 -18.12 -15.03
C GLU A 275 -3.93 -17.00 -15.09
N TRP A 276 -5.18 -17.38 -15.36
CA TRP A 276 -6.32 -16.47 -15.31
C TRP A 276 -6.81 -16.22 -13.88
N GLU A 277 -6.69 -17.21 -13.00
CA GLU A 277 -7.23 -17.18 -11.65
C GLU A 277 -6.11 -17.45 -10.62
N LYS A 278 -6.15 -16.73 -9.50
CA LYS A 278 -5.34 -17.00 -8.31
C LYS A 278 -6.27 -17.14 -7.11
N GLU A 279 -5.90 -18.02 -6.19
CA GLU A 279 -6.61 -18.27 -4.94
C GLU A 279 -5.69 -18.02 -3.75
N MET A 280 -6.27 -17.52 -2.66
CA MET A 280 -5.62 -17.36 -1.37
C MET A 280 -6.60 -17.65 -0.25
N ILE A 281 -6.15 -18.34 0.79
CA ILE A 281 -6.85 -18.46 2.07
C ILE A 281 -6.14 -17.59 3.10
N LEU A 282 -6.85 -16.61 3.63
CA LEU A 282 -6.37 -15.74 4.70
C LEU A 282 -7.07 -16.06 6.01
N ALA A 283 -6.30 -16.04 7.10
CA ALA A 283 -6.81 -15.93 8.46
C ALA A 283 -6.65 -14.50 8.96
N THR A 284 -7.50 -14.12 9.92
CA THR A 284 -7.36 -12.89 10.68
C THR A 284 -7.45 -13.15 12.18
N ASP A 285 -6.48 -12.61 12.90
CA ASP A 285 -6.50 -12.44 14.35
C ASP A 285 -6.76 -10.97 14.68
N THR A 286 -6.91 -10.63 15.96
CA THR A 286 -7.13 -9.25 16.42
C THR A 286 -6.11 -8.84 17.48
N ARG A 287 -5.65 -7.59 17.40
CA ARG A 287 -4.78 -6.97 18.41
C ARG A 287 -5.54 -5.88 19.17
N GLY A 288 -5.40 -5.87 20.50
CA GLY A 288 -6.00 -4.88 21.39
C GLY A 288 -7.12 -5.48 22.25
N PRO A 289 -7.89 -4.65 22.97
CA PRO A 289 -8.96 -5.10 23.85
C PRO A 289 -10.16 -5.62 23.03
N ALA A 290 -10.02 -6.84 22.51
CA ALA A 290 -11.08 -7.54 21.80
C ALA A 290 -12.16 -8.01 22.77
N ARG A 291 -13.40 -7.62 22.50
CA ARG A 291 -14.59 -8.10 23.20
C ARG A 291 -15.30 -9.06 22.26
N ALA A 292 -15.17 -10.34 22.54
CA ALA A 292 -15.61 -11.40 21.62
C ALA A 292 -17.12 -11.39 21.32
N ALA A 293 -17.96 -10.80 22.18
CA ALA A 293 -19.42 -10.90 22.07
C ALA A 293 -20.07 -9.94 21.04
N ASP A 294 -19.38 -8.88 20.61
CA ASP A 294 -19.96 -7.85 19.72
C ASP A 294 -19.08 -7.49 18.51
N ALA A 295 -17.95 -8.18 18.33
CA ALA A 295 -17.00 -7.93 17.27
C ALA A 295 -17.45 -8.56 15.93
N LYS A 296 -17.52 -7.77 14.86
CA LYS A 296 -17.87 -8.24 13.50
C LYS A 296 -16.75 -7.95 12.52
N LEU A 297 -16.29 -8.98 11.82
CA LEU A 297 -15.33 -8.85 10.73
C LEU A 297 -16.03 -8.58 9.39
N HIS A 298 -15.45 -7.67 8.61
CA HIS A 298 -15.91 -7.28 7.30
C HIS A 298 -14.79 -7.48 6.29
N TRP A 299 -14.96 -8.45 5.39
CA TRP A 299 -14.12 -8.59 4.20
C TRP A 299 -14.74 -7.76 3.07
N VAL A 300 -14.02 -6.74 2.59
CA VAL A 300 -14.55 -5.77 1.64
C VAL A 300 -13.61 -5.57 0.46
N LEU A 301 -14.16 -5.59 -0.76
CA LEU A 301 -13.45 -5.18 -1.95
C LEU A 301 -13.34 -3.64 -1.96
N LEU A 302 -12.13 -3.12 -1.80
CA LEU A 302 -11.85 -1.69 -1.85
C LEU A 302 -11.61 -1.21 -3.28
N ARG A 303 -10.92 -2.02 -4.08
CA ARG A 303 -10.61 -1.73 -5.48
C ARG A 303 -10.55 -3.03 -6.27
N GLY A 304 -11.07 -3.00 -7.49
CA GLY A 304 -11.12 -4.16 -8.37
C GLY A 304 -12.47 -4.29 -9.05
N ASP A 305 -12.61 -5.33 -9.85
CA ASP A 305 -13.88 -5.70 -10.46
C ASP A 305 -14.63 -6.67 -9.55
N PRO A 306 -15.81 -6.31 -9.02
CA PRO A 306 -16.59 -7.21 -8.19
C PRO A 306 -17.04 -8.47 -8.93
N SER A 307 -17.08 -8.46 -10.27
CA SER A 307 -17.37 -9.67 -11.07
C SER A 307 -16.18 -10.61 -11.22
N ARG A 308 -14.96 -10.14 -10.90
CA ARG A 308 -13.70 -10.91 -11.00
C ARG A 308 -13.06 -11.19 -9.64
N VAL A 309 -13.73 -10.86 -8.55
CA VAL A 309 -13.27 -11.12 -7.19
C VAL A 309 -14.37 -11.79 -6.40
N ARG A 310 -14.08 -12.98 -5.87
CA ARG A 310 -14.96 -13.71 -4.95
C ARG A 310 -14.32 -13.77 -3.57
N ILE A 311 -15.12 -13.44 -2.55
CA ILE A 311 -14.72 -13.41 -1.14
C ILE A 311 -15.69 -14.32 -0.37
N GLU A 312 -15.16 -15.42 0.18
CA GLU A 312 -15.96 -16.47 0.81
C GLU A 312 -15.47 -16.70 2.24
N PRO A 313 -16.19 -16.18 3.27
CA PRO A 313 -15.92 -16.54 4.65
C PRO A 313 -15.98 -18.07 4.84
N LEU A 314 -15.01 -18.63 5.56
CA LEU A 314 -14.87 -20.07 5.78
C LEU A 314 -15.35 -20.52 7.16
N ASP A 315 -15.80 -19.58 7.98
CA ASP A 315 -16.41 -19.81 9.29
C ASP A 315 -17.42 -18.71 9.63
N GLU A 316 -18.29 -18.98 10.59
CA GLU A 316 -19.35 -18.07 11.04
C GLU A 316 -18.80 -16.77 11.61
N SER A 317 -17.61 -16.83 12.23
CA SER A 317 -16.93 -15.67 12.80
C SER A 317 -16.31 -14.75 11.75
N GLY A 318 -16.17 -15.21 10.51
CA GLY A 318 -15.47 -14.52 9.44
C GLY A 318 -13.96 -14.35 9.70
N THR A 319 -13.36 -15.15 10.59
CA THR A 319 -11.93 -15.09 10.90
C THR A 319 -11.07 -15.72 9.82
N ARG A 320 -11.66 -16.49 8.90
CA ARG A 320 -10.99 -16.96 7.69
C ARG A 320 -11.83 -16.68 6.46
N ALA A 321 -11.16 -16.39 5.35
CA ALA A 321 -11.81 -16.24 4.06
C ALA A 321 -10.96 -16.85 2.94
N ARG A 322 -11.65 -17.51 1.99
CA ARG A 322 -11.11 -17.84 0.67
C ARG A 322 -11.33 -16.64 -0.24
N LEU A 323 -10.27 -16.25 -0.92
CA LEU A 323 -10.27 -15.17 -1.90
C LEU A 323 -9.89 -15.78 -3.24
N THR A 324 -10.78 -15.62 -4.23
CA THR A 324 -10.52 -16.02 -5.61
C THR A 324 -10.51 -14.76 -6.47
N ILE A 325 -9.43 -14.54 -7.19
CA ILE A 325 -9.20 -13.34 -7.98
C ILE A 325 -8.90 -13.77 -9.40
N ASN A 326 -9.69 -13.28 -10.34
CA ASN A 326 -9.42 -13.43 -11.77
C ASN A 326 -8.53 -12.29 -12.27
N TRP A 327 -7.91 -12.47 -13.43
CA TRP A 327 -7.07 -11.46 -14.06
C TRP A 327 -7.79 -10.12 -14.19
N HIS A 328 -7.10 -9.02 -13.88
CA HIS A 328 -7.63 -7.67 -13.99
C HIS A 328 -6.86 -6.85 -15.03
N ASP A 329 -7.63 -6.22 -15.91
CA ASP A 329 -7.11 -5.19 -16.80
C ASP A 329 -7.08 -3.84 -16.07
N ARG A 330 -6.30 -2.91 -16.62
CA ARG A 330 -6.16 -1.57 -16.09
C ARG A 330 -7.52 -0.86 -16.08
N ARG A 331 -7.91 -0.27 -14.95
CA ARG A 331 -9.25 0.30 -14.74
C ARG A 331 -9.23 1.61 -13.94
N PRO A 332 -10.28 2.45 -14.04
CA PRO A 332 -10.44 3.61 -13.17
C PRO A 332 -10.36 3.25 -11.68
N ILE A 333 -9.64 4.07 -10.89
CA ILE A 333 -9.48 3.86 -9.43
C ILE A 333 -10.79 4.01 -8.64
N ALA A 334 -11.77 4.69 -9.22
CA ALA A 334 -13.11 4.91 -8.69
C ALA A 334 -14.07 5.17 -9.87
N PRO A 335 -15.39 5.05 -9.67
CA PRO A 335 -16.35 5.41 -10.71
C PRO A 335 -16.08 6.83 -11.23
N ARG A 336 -15.95 6.97 -12.56
CA ARG A 336 -15.67 8.23 -13.27
C ARG A 336 -14.29 8.87 -13.01
N ALA A 337 -13.37 8.17 -12.34
CA ALA A 337 -12.00 8.66 -12.22
C ALA A 337 -11.24 8.48 -13.55
N GLU A 338 -10.49 9.51 -13.95
CA GLU A 338 -9.59 9.40 -15.11
C GLU A 338 -8.35 8.56 -14.79
N ARG A 339 -7.87 8.64 -13.54
CA ARG A 339 -6.71 7.88 -13.08
C ARG A 339 -7.01 6.38 -13.14
N LEU A 340 -6.11 5.66 -13.78
CA LEU A 340 -6.17 4.21 -13.88
C LEU A 340 -5.25 3.55 -12.85
N SER A 341 -5.64 2.35 -12.41
CA SER A 341 -4.85 1.45 -11.58
C SER A 341 -4.97 0.03 -12.12
N ASP A 342 -3.95 -0.75 -11.84
CA ASP A 342 -3.80 -2.16 -12.13
C ASP A 342 -3.71 -2.99 -10.85
N ARG A 343 -4.52 -2.64 -9.85
CA ARG A 343 -4.48 -3.27 -8.54
C ARG A 343 -5.86 -3.66 -8.05
N VAL A 344 -5.93 -4.82 -7.40
CA VAL A 344 -7.04 -5.22 -6.54
C VAL A 344 -6.65 -4.97 -5.09
N ASP A 345 -7.53 -4.33 -4.33
CA ASP A 345 -7.38 -4.13 -2.90
C ASP A 345 -8.58 -4.74 -2.17
N ILE A 346 -8.31 -5.59 -1.18
CA ILE A 346 -9.31 -6.18 -0.29
C ILE A 346 -8.93 -5.82 1.13
N ALA A 347 -9.86 -5.35 1.94
CA ALA A 347 -9.61 -5.06 3.34
C ALA A 347 -10.41 -5.95 4.28
N VAL A 348 -9.83 -6.19 5.45
CA VAL A 348 -10.51 -6.69 6.63
C VAL A 348 -10.67 -5.54 7.61
N ILE A 349 -11.91 -5.28 8.01
CA ILE A 349 -12.27 -4.22 8.96
C ILE A 349 -13.08 -4.86 10.08
N LEU A 350 -12.72 -4.57 11.32
CA LEU A 350 -13.47 -5.00 12.49
C LEU A 350 -14.46 -3.90 12.90
N THR A 351 -15.66 -4.26 13.32
CA THR A 351 -16.58 -3.37 14.03
C THR A 351 -16.78 -3.90 15.45
N GLN A 352 -16.58 -3.05 16.47
CA GLN A 352 -16.85 -3.37 17.88
C GLN A 352 -17.47 -2.14 18.55
N GLY A 353 -18.52 -2.32 19.37
CA GLY A 353 -19.19 -1.20 20.04
C GLY A 353 -19.72 -0.12 19.09
N GLY A 354 -20.00 -0.48 17.84
CA GLY A 354 -20.42 0.46 16.79
C GLY A 354 -19.29 1.28 16.13
N VAL A 355 -18.03 1.06 16.55
CA VAL A 355 -16.84 1.73 16.00
C VAL A 355 -16.04 0.74 15.15
N GLU A 356 -15.58 1.21 14.00
CA GLU A 356 -14.84 0.43 13.02
C GLU A 356 -13.34 0.65 13.20
N SER A 357 -12.56 -0.42 13.05
CA SER A 357 -11.10 -0.40 13.14
C SER A 357 -10.45 0.25 11.92
N ALA A 358 -9.14 0.50 12.02
CA ALA A 358 -8.32 0.60 10.82
C ALA A 358 -8.34 -0.72 10.03
N PRO A 359 -8.19 -0.66 8.69
CA PRO A 359 -8.17 -1.87 7.88
C PRO A 359 -6.84 -2.60 8.01
N ALA A 360 -6.87 -3.93 7.89
CA ALA A 360 -5.75 -4.68 7.33
C ALA A 360 -6.02 -4.92 5.83
N ILE A 361 -5.00 -4.88 4.98
CA ILE A 361 -5.20 -4.80 3.52
C ILE A 361 -4.40 -5.88 2.76
N LEU A 362 -5.08 -6.61 1.89
CA LEU A 362 -4.45 -7.39 0.81
C LEU A 362 -4.45 -6.56 -0.48
N SER A 363 -3.32 -6.54 -1.16
CA SER A 363 -3.16 -5.92 -2.47
C SER A 363 -2.57 -6.87 -3.49
N ILE A 364 -3.12 -6.88 -4.71
CA ILE A 364 -2.61 -7.66 -5.84
C ILE A 364 -2.39 -6.72 -7.02
N SER A 365 -1.13 -6.49 -7.37
CA SER A 365 -0.72 -5.67 -8.53
C SER A 365 -0.60 -6.55 -9.78
N PHE A 366 -1.17 -6.06 -10.88
CA PHE A 366 -1.18 -6.70 -12.19
C PHE A 366 -0.19 -5.99 -13.11
N PRO A 367 0.61 -6.70 -13.92
CA PRO A 367 1.62 -6.11 -14.79
C PRO A 367 0.99 -5.57 -16.07
N THR A 368 0.01 -4.67 -15.97
CA THR A 368 -0.83 -4.19 -17.09
C THR A 368 -0.10 -3.28 -18.09
N HIS A 369 1.19 -3.03 -17.86
CA HIS A 369 2.05 -2.52 -18.93
C HIS A 369 2.21 -3.57 -20.04
N GLN A 370 2.09 -4.85 -19.72
CA GLN A 370 1.94 -5.95 -20.66
C GLN A 370 0.50 -5.99 -21.19
N GLN A 371 0.32 -6.29 -22.47
CA GLN A 371 -1.00 -6.63 -23.00
C GLN A 371 -1.19 -8.14 -22.89
N ARG A 372 -2.24 -8.57 -22.21
CA ARG A 372 -2.59 -9.99 -22.11
C ARG A 372 -3.98 -10.20 -22.67
N ASP A 373 -4.10 -11.15 -23.59
CA ASP A 373 -5.38 -11.54 -24.14
C ASP A 373 -5.72 -12.93 -23.63
N TYR A 374 -6.91 -13.08 -23.08
CA TYR A 374 -7.44 -14.36 -22.61
C TYR A 374 -8.65 -14.75 -23.44
N ALA A 375 -8.68 -15.99 -23.93
CA ALA A 375 -9.84 -16.55 -24.62
C ALA A 375 -10.79 -17.19 -23.62
N ALA A 376 -12.08 -17.13 -23.95
CA ALA A 376 -13.09 -17.92 -23.27
C ALA A 376 -12.72 -19.41 -23.30
N PRO A 377 -13.08 -20.17 -22.26
CA PRO A 377 -12.76 -21.59 -22.21
C PRO A 377 -13.45 -22.36 -23.35
N ASP A 378 -12.75 -23.35 -23.90
CA ASP A 378 -13.29 -24.24 -24.95
C ASP A 378 -14.37 -25.21 -24.43
N ARG A 379 -14.50 -25.34 -23.09
CA ARG A 379 -15.46 -26.22 -22.42
C ARG A 379 -16.17 -25.48 -21.26
N PRO A 380 -17.47 -25.73 -21.02
CA PRO A 380 -18.18 -25.17 -19.87
C PRO A 380 -17.47 -25.48 -18.55
N GLY A 381 -17.24 -24.46 -17.73
CA GLY A 381 -16.64 -24.60 -16.39
C GLY A 381 -15.11 -24.53 -16.32
N ALA A 382 -14.39 -24.53 -17.44
CA ALA A 382 -12.94 -24.29 -17.43
C ALA A 382 -12.62 -22.78 -17.30
N PRO A 383 -11.46 -22.39 -16.72
CA PRO A 383 -11.07 -20.99 -16.70
C PRO A 383 -10.60 -20.51 -18.09
N PRO A 384 -10.75 -19.21 -18.40
CA PRO A 384 -10.11 -18.59 -19.55
C PRO A 384 -8.61 -18.92 -19.66
N ARG A 385 -8.11 -19.05 -20.89
CA ARG A 385 -6.70 -19.35 -21.16
C ARG A 385 -6.00 -18.20 -21.84
N LEU A 386 -4.72 -18.03 -21.55
CA LEU A 386 -3.89 -16.98 -22.11
C LEU A 386 -3.60 -17.26 -23.59
N VAL A 387 -3.95 -16.34 -24.47
CA VAL A 387 -3.73 -16.43 -25.92
C VAL A 387 -2.45 -15.73 -26.33
N SER A 388 -2.16 -14.57 -25.72
CA SER A 388 -0.98 -13.77 -26.04
C SER A 388 -0.56 -12.91 -24.87
N VAL A 389 0.74 -12.68 -24.77
CA VAL A 389 1.33 -11.63 -23.92
C VAL A 389 2.28 -10.78 -24.75
N ASP A 390 1.96 -9.51 -24.90
CA ASP A 390 2.86 -8.50 -25.44
C ASP A 390 3.62 -7.82 -24.31
N TYR A 391 4.95 -7.90 -24.36
CA TYR A 391 5.82 -7.33 -23.33
C TYR A 391 6.35 -5.94 -23.69
N ASP A 392 6.04 -5.40 -24.87
CA ASP A 392 6.65 -4.15 -25.36
C ASP A 392 5.93 -2.89 -24.85
N ALA A 393 6.03 -2.68 -23.54
CA ALA A 393 5.50 -1.51 -22.88
C ALA A 393 6.13 -0.20 -23.39
N ILE A 394 7.40 -0.23 -23.82
CA ILE A 394 8.11 0.95 -24.33
C ILE A 394 7.51 1.39 -25.67
N ALA A 395 7.40 0.47 -26.65
CA ALA A 395 6.78 0.80 -27.93
C ALA A 395 5.31 1.20 -27.78
N ALA A 396 4.60 0.58 -26.83
CA ALA A 396 3.21 0.92 -26.51
C ALA A 396 3.05 2.22 -25.69
N GLY A 397 4.14 2.89 -25.29
CA GLY A 397 4.08 4.12 -24.48
C GLY A 397 3.48 3.92 -23.08
N ARG A 398 3.54 2.72 -22.51
CA ARG A 398 2.91 2.36 -21.24
C ARG A 398 3.85 2.58 -20.07
N THR A 399 3.40 3.36 -19.09
CA THR A 399 4.10 3.54 -17.81
C THR A 399 4.01 2.28 -16.94
N TYR A 400 5.10 1.98 -16.22
CA TYR A 400 5.22 0.92 -15.21
C TYR A 400 6.26 1.26 -14.14
N ASP A 401 6.24 0.55 -13.01
CA ASP A 401 7.29 0.65 -12.00
C ASP A 401 8.55 -0.13 -12.43
N PRO A 402 9.68 0.54 -12.72
CA PRO A 402 10.92 -0.10 -13.15
C PRO A 402 11.62 -0.91 -12.04
N GLY A 403 11.24 -0.77 -10.78
CA GLY A 403 11.71 -1.62 -9.68
C GLY A 403 11.06 -3.01 -9.70
N LEU A 404 9.83 -3.11 -10.19
CA LEU A 404 9.01 -4.33 -10.12
C LEU A 404 8.84 -5.04 -11.47
N HIS A 405 8.88 -4.25 -12.54
CA HIS A 405 8.52 -4.65 -13.89
C HIS A 405 9.60 -4.26 -14.90
N TRP A 406 9.46 -4.77 -16.12
CA TRP A 406 10.38 -4.61 -17.23
C TRP A 406 9.59 -4.67 -18.55
N SER A 407 10.19 -4.13 -19.62
CA SER A 407 9.65 -4.21 -20.98
C SER A 407 10.48 -5.17 -21.82
N ALA A 408 9.93 -5.73 -22.89
CA ALA A 408 10.71 -6.49 -23.85
C ALA A 408 10.11 -6.38 -25.26
N PRO A 409 10.93 -6.28 -26.33
CA PRO A 409 10.48 -6.05 -27.70
C PRO A 409 10.00 -7.36 -28.37
N TRP A 410 9.07 -8.07 -27.71
CA TRP A 410 8.51 -9.31 -28.22
C TRP A 410 7.13 -9.62 -27.64
N ARG A 411 6.44 -10.51 -28.34
CA ARG A 411 5.17 -11.12 -27.94
C ARG A 411 5.34 -12.62 -27.81
N ASP A 412 4.77 -13.19 -26.76
CA ASP A 412 4.68 -14.64 -26.57
C ASP A 412 3.25 -15.11 -26.85
N THR A 413 3.13 -16.20 -27.60
CA THR A 413 1.87 -16.92 -27.90
C THR A 413 1.98 -18.32 -27.29
N PRO A 414 1.29 -18.58 -26.15
CA PRO A 414 1.28 -19.88 -25.50
C PRO A 414 0.77 -21.01 -26.41
N ILE A 415 1.31 -22.21 -26.22
CA ILE A 415 0.91 -23.44 -26.89
C ILE A 415 0.38 -24.39 -25.82
N TYR A 416 -0.84 -24.90 -26.05
CA TYR A 416 -1.50 -25.84 -25.15
C TYR A 416 -1.74 -27.18 -25.83
N GLU A 417 -1.59 -28.25 -25.06
CA GLU A 417 -2.15 -29.57 -25.37
C GLU A 417 -3.29 -29.80 -24.38
N GLU A 418 -4.52 -29.91 -24.88
CA GLU A 418 -5.74 -29.93 -24.08
C GLU A 418 -5.86 -28.69 -23.17
N ASP A 419 -5.52 -28.82 -21.89
CA ASP A 419 -5.54 -27.78 -20.86
C ASP A 419 -4.15 -27.44 -20.31
N ARG A 420 -3.11 -28.14 -20.78
CA ARG A 420 -1.75 -28.04 -20.24
C ARG A 420 -0.89 -27.15 -21.12
N LEU A 421 -0.27 -26.12 -20.53
CA LEU A 421 0.75 -25.32 -21.21
C LEU A 421 1.96 -26.21 -21.54
N THR A 422 2.30 -26.34 -22.83
CA THR A 422 3.44 -27.16 -23.29
C THR A 422 4.60 -26.33 -23.81
N GLY A 423 4.37 -25.06 -24.11
CA GLY A 423 5.40 -24.14 -24.55
C GLY A 423 4.83 -22.80 -25.01
N TRP A 424 5.63 -22.01 -25.71
CA TRP A 424 5.17 -20.81 -26.42
C TRP A 424 6.03 -20.50 -27.64
N THR A 425 5.45 -19.76 -28.57
CA THR A 425 6.20 -19.13 -29.66
C THR A 425 6.41 -17.66 -29.34
N ARG A 426 7.66 -17.21 -29.41
CA ARG A 426 8.05 -15.80 -29.29
C ARG A 426 8.24 -15.18 -30.66
N THR A 427 7.60 -14.04 -30.87
CA THR A 427 7.78 -13.20 -32.05
C THR A 427 8.37 -11.87 -31.62
N PHE A 428 9.51 -11.52 -32.20
CA PHE A 428 10.19 -10.25 -31.92
C PHE A 428 9.57 -9.12 -32.74
N SER A 429 9.67 -7.89 -32.24
CA SER A 429 9.23 -6.70 -32.98
C SER A 429 10.20 -6.28 -34.11
N ASP A 430 11.36 -6.92 -34.19
CA ASP A 430 12.37 -6.74 -35.24
C ASP A 430 12.41 -7.97 -36.17
N ASP A 431 13.32 -7.97 -37.15
CA ASP A 431 13.42 -9.03 -38.17
C ASP A 431 14.03 -10.35 -37.66
N ARG A 432 14.16 -10.54 -36.34
CA ARG A 432 14.66 -11.81 -35.79
C ARG A 432 13.65 -12.93 -36.04
N PRO A 433 14.14 -14.15 -36.32
CA PRO A 433 13.26 -15.30 -36.49
C PRO A 433 12.50 -15.61 -35.20
N ASN A 434 11.28 -16.11 -35.35
CA ASN A 434 10.48 -16.61 -34.23
C ASN A 434 11.23 -17.71 -33.47
N GLN A 435 11.10 -17.71 -32.16
CA GLN A 435 11.71 -18.71 -31.28
C GLN A 435 10.63 -19.55 -30.60
N ARG A 436 10.91 -20.83 -30.40
CA ARG A 436 10.03 -21.75 -29.66
C ARG A 436 10.64 -22.13 -28.32
N PHE A 437 9.82 -22.14 -27.29
CA PHE A 437 10.17 -22.48 -25.92
C PHE A 437 9.30 -23.61 -25.40
N LEU A 438 9.85 -24.44 -24.53
CA LEU A 438 9.15 -25.45 -23.74
C LEU A 438 8.48 -24.80 -22.53
N ALA A 439 7.51 -25.49 -21.91
CA ALA A 439 6.77 -24.98 -20.75
C ALA A 439 7.65 -24.64 -19.53
N ASP A 440 8.82 -25.27 -19.41
CA ASP A 440 9.80 -25.00 -18.36
C ASP A 440 10.73 -23.80 -18.66
N GLY A 441 10.55 -23.15 -19.82
CA GLY A 441 11.30 -21.97 -20.23
C GLY A 441 12.58 -22.22 -21.01
N ARG A 442 12.93 -23.49 -21.29
CA ARG A 442 14.03 -23.83 -22.20
C ARG A 442 13.64 -23.58 -23.66
N PHE A 443 14.63 -23.39 -24.52
CA PHE A 443 14.43 -23.39 -25.96
C PHE A 443 13.95 -24.77 -26.44
N ALA A 444 13.27 -24.84 -27.59
CA ALA A 444 12.77 -26.09 -28.16
C ALA A 444 13.87 -27.14 -28.46
N ASN A 445 15.13 -26.71 -28.55
CA ASN A 445 16.30 -27.59 -28.67
C ASN A 445 16.85 -28.10 -27.32
N GLY A 446 16.16 -27.81 -26.21
CA GLY A 446 16.53 -28.24 -24.86
C GLY A 446 17.55 -27.34 -24.14
N ARG A 447 18.08 -26.28 -24.78
CA ARG A 447 19.03 -25.36 -24.15
C ARG A 447 18.34 -24.35 -23.24
N GLU A 448 19.07 -23.85 -22.23
CA GLU A 448 18.51 -22.89 -21.28
C GLU A 448 18.38 -21.48 -21.86
N ALA A 449 17.31 -20.80 -21.46
CA ALA A 449 17.10 -19.40 -21.74
C ALA A 449 17.62 -18.54 -20.58
N ALA A 450 18.65 -17.74 -20.85
CA ALA A 450 19.15 -16.75 -19.92
C ALA A 450 18.46 -15.41 -20.17
N TYR A 451 17.76 -14.91 -19.16
CA TYR A 451 17.11 -13.61 -19.20
C TYR A 451 17.93 -12.57 -18.45
N THR A 452 18.40 -11.55 -19.16
CA THR A 452 19.22 -10.49 -18.57
C THR A 452 18.45 -9.17 -18.58
N LEU A 453 18.34 -8.53 -17.41
CA LEU A 453 17.84 -7.16 -17.32
C LEU A 453 18.95 -6.19 -17.72
N LYS A 454 18.71 -5.47 -18.80
CA LYS A 454 19.54 -4.35 -19.24
C LYS A 454 18.89 -3.03 -18.82
N GLY A 455 19.72 -2.07 -18.46
CA GLY A 455 19.29 -0.70 -18.21
C GLY A 455 20.00 0.26 -19.14
N LYS A 456 19.28 1.23 -19.72
CA LYS A 456 19.91 2.45 -20.20
C LYS A 456 20.13 3.40 -19.03
N GLU A 457 21.21 4.16 -19.05
CA GLU A 457 21.36 5.29 -18.14
C GLU A 457 20.21 6.26 -18.42
N LYS A 458 19.27 6.40 -17.47
CA LYS A 458 17.98 7.14 -17.58
C LYS A 458 16.83 6.45 -18.36
N GLY A 459 16.90 5.15 -18.67
CA GLY A 459 15.80 4.42 -19.34
C GLY A 459 15.15 3.34 -18.48
N SER A 460 13.90 2.99 -18.79
CA SER A 460 13.18 1.88 -18.16
C SER A 460 13.89 0.54 -18.43
N PRO A 461 13.90 -0.40 -17.46
CA PRO A 461 14.58 -1.68 -17.62
C PRO A 461 13.92 -2.49 -18.73
N PHE A 462 14.76 -3.08 -19.58
CA PHE A 462 14.32 -3.97 -20.64
C PHE A 462 14.97 -5.35 -20.49
N LEU A 463 14.25 -6.37 -20.94
CA LEU A 463 14.71 -7.74 -20.86
C LEU A 463 15.32 -8.18 -22.19
N GLU A 464 16.46 -8.84 -22.12
CA GLU A 464 17.06 -9.58 -23.23
C GLU A 464 17.01 -11.07 -22.93
N VAL A 465 16.89 -11.87 -23.99
CA VAL A 465 16.97 -13.33 -23.92
C VAL A 465 18.17 -13.80 -24.75
N ALA A 466 18.97 -14.69 -24.17
CA ALA A 466 20.06 -15.35 -24.84
C ALA A 466 20.03 -16.85 -24.55
N GLU A 467 20.55 -17.63 -25.48
CA GLU A 467 20.75 -19.06 -25.31
C GLU A 467 22.10 -19.31 -24.65
N ILE A 468 22.11 -20.10 -23.57
CA ILE A 468 23.35 -20.47 -22.88
C ILE A 468 23.57 -21.98 -22.93
N THR A 469 24.84 -22.37 -22.99
CA THR A 469 25.26 -23.76 -22.80
C THR A 469 25.73 -23.87 -21.36
N LEU A 470 25.11 -24.75 -20.57
CA LEU A 470 25.68 -25.14 -19.29
C LEU A 470 27.00 -25.84 -19.60
N ILE A 471 28.12 -25.24 -19.20
CA ILE A 471 29.38 -25.97 -19.14
C ILE A 471 29.24 -26.84 -17.90
N ASP A 472 29.22 -28.16 -18.07
CA ASP A 472 29.29 -29.09 -16.94
C ASP A 472 30.54 -28.75 -16.13
N GLU A 473 30.36 -28.31 -14.88
CA GLU A 473 31.43 -28.27 -13.88
C GLU A 473 31.74 -29.72 -13.47
N GLN A 474 32.40 -30.45 -14.36
CA GLN A 474 33.26 -31.58 -14.02
C GLN A 474 34.67 -31.25 -14.52
N ASN A 475 35.44 -30.54 -13.69
CA ASN A 475 36.89 -30.65 -13.59
C ASN A 475 37.36 -30.19 -12.21
#